data_AF-A0A8T3AM20-F1
#
_entry.id   AF-A0A8T3AM20-F1
#
_cell.length_a   1.000
_cell.length_b   1.000
_cell.length_c   1.000
_cell.angle_alpha   90.00
_cell.angle_beta   90.00
_cell.angle_gamma   90.00
#
_symmetry.space_group_name_H-M   'P 1'
#
loop_
_entity.id
_entity.type
_entity.pdbx_description
1 polymer ?
#
loop_
_entity_poly.entity_id
_entity_poly.type
_entity_poly.pdbx_seq_one_letter_code
_entity_poly.pdbx_strand_id
1 'polypeptide(L)'
;MPQVRIVAKNFMDMVAVLPAMKLDKLYESTFICEAVLRSLPPLAKKYALQMLFIESPVIAKSFEEWVLPDGFSKHRVAIERLLQLRVFLETNDRKKETSYTMNPKFQSNMRKYLVQGGTLPREPMSLGVTVRLPTLEDLEAYAHKQWECFLLQLINSAQAQRLTNFSSSMIRVFQRGLLSSRENEAPRLTENGFQFLLMDTNAQLWYIIREYITTSEDRGIEPTDLISFLLELSFHSLGEAYNMNSLTEVQCKAIKDLADLGVVKLQQGRKESWFIPTKLASNLSISLSDSSSRRQGFVVVETNFRMYAYSTSKLHSEILRLFSRIEYQLPNLIVAAITKESLYTAFENGITADQIISFLQQNAHPRIVERVPTVPENVTDQIRLWETDRNRVEMIPSHIYEDFPSKEVFEGAADFAREVGGLLWEDSNKMRLIVRGELHQQMRDFLRRSK
;
A
#
# COMPACT_ATOMS: atom_id res chain seq x y z
N MET A 1 15.79 10.02 5.87
CA MET A 1 15.20 9.28 4.73
C MET A 1 13.82 9.86 4.48
N PRO A 2 13.49 10.32 3.27
CA PRO A 2 12.19 10.95 3.03
C PRO A 2 11.10 9.90 3.20
N GLN A 3 10.12 10.21 4.06
CA GLN A 3 8.95 9.39 4.34
C GLN A 3 8.22 9.13 3.01
N VAL A 4 8.25 7.87 2.58
CA VAL A 4 7.52 7.42 1.40
C VAL A 4 6.04 7.51 1.77
N ARG A 5 5.34 8.52 1.23
CA ARG A 5 3.87 8.52 1.17
C ARG A 5 3.45 7.16 0.64
N ILE A 6 2.59 6.44 1.37
CA ILE A 6 2.04 5.17 0.90
C ILE A 6 1.10 5.48 -0.25
N VAL A 7 1.68 5.63 -1.45
CA VAL A 7 0.94 5.43 -2.69
C VAL A 7 0.77 3.93 -2.76
N ALA A 8 -0.49 3.46 -2.76
CA ALA A 8 -0.84 2.07 -3.00
C ALA A 8 -0.38 1.68 -4.41
N LYS A 9 0.91 1.44 -4.53
CA LYS A 9 1.56 0.91 -5.71
C LYS A 9 1.10 -0.54 -5.81
N ASN A 10 0.50 -0.88 -6.94
CA ASN A 10 0.08 -2.24 -7.25
C ASN A 10 1.27 -3.18 -7.02
N PHE A 11 1.07 -4.43 -6.62
CA PHE A 11 2.15 -5.42 -6.53
C PHE A 11 3.04 -5.47 -7.77
N MET A 12 2.46 -5.25 -8.94
CA MET A 12 3.22 -5.21 -10.19
C MET A 12 4.12 -3.99 -10.32
N ASP A 13 3.85 -2.90 -9.59
CA ASP A 13 4.79 -1.78 -9.46
C ASP A 13 6.02 -2.15 -8.63
N MET A 14 5.87 -3.05 -7.65
CA MET A 14 7.03 -3.60 -6.95
C MET A 14 7.86 -4.45 -7.90
N VAL A 15 7.22 -5.32 -8.68
CA VAL A 15 7.90 -6.15 -9.70
C VAL A 15 8.62 -5.27 -10.72
N ALA A 16 7.99 -4.18 -11.17
CA ALA A 16 8.57 -3.23 -12.13
C ALA A 16 9.83 -2.49 -11.62
N VAL A 17 10.06 -2.43 -10.30
CA VAL A 17 11.25 -1.80 -9.71
C VAL A 17 12.44 -2.78 -9.63
N LEU A 18 12.21 -4.07 -9.89
CA LEU A 18 13.28 -5.06 -9.82
C LEU A 18 14.35 -4.85 -10.90
N PRO A 19 15.62 -5.17 -10.61
CA PRO A 19 16.68 -5.14 -11.60
C PRO A 19 16.38 -6.04 -12.81
N ALA A 20 16.91 -5.63 -13.96
CA ALA A 20 16.80 -6.35 -15.24
C ALA A 20 17.03 -7.86 -15.12
N MET A 21 18.10 -8.27 -14.45
CA MET A 21 18.47 -9.68 -14.27
C MET A 21 17.42 -10.46 -13.48
N LYS A 22 16.81 -9.87 -12.44
CA LYS A 22 15.75 -10.51 -11.64
C LYS A 22 14.47 -10.64 -12.47
N LEU A 23 14.10 -9.61 -13.25
CA LEU A 23 12.96 -9.67 -14.19
C LEU A 23 13.13 -10.75 -15.26
N ASP A 24 14.32 -10.84 -15.85
CA ASP A 24 14.62 -11.86 -16.87
C ASP A 24 14.63 -13.28 -16.28
N LYS A 25 14.94 -13.45 -14.98
CA LYS A 25 14.77 -14.73 -14.27
C LYS A 25 13.29 -15.07 -14.05
N LEU A 26 12.48 -14.08 -13.65
CA LEU A 26 11.02 -14.26 -13.50
C LEU A 26 10.35 -14.68 -14.81
N TYR A 27 10.79 -14.13 -15.95
CA TYR A 27 10.24 -14.48 -17.26
C TYR A 27 10.62 -15.88 -17.77
N GLU A 28 11.38 -16.68 -17.03
CA GLU A 28 11.56 -18.09 -17.33
C GLU A 28 10.30 -18.91 -17.07
N SER A 29 9.43 -18.44 -16.16
CA SER A 29 8.15 -19.06 -15.86
C SER A 29 7.03 -18.53 -16.75
N THR A 30 6.28 -19.44 -17.37
CA THR A 30 5.12 -19.12 -18.21
C THR A 30 4.02 -18.40 -17.43
N PHE A 31 3.76 -18.80 -16.18
CA PHE A 31 2.72 -18.20 -15.33
C PHE A 31 3.00 -16.75 -14.99
N ILE A 32 4.27 -16.42 -14.80
CA ILE A 32 4.67 -15.04 -14.48
C ILE A 32 4.47 -14.13 -15.69
N CYS A 33 4.76 -14.64 -16.89
CA CYS A 33 4.46 -13.92 -18.13
C CYS A 33 2.94 -13.67 -18.26
N GLU A 34 2.13 -14.67 -17.92
CA GLU A 34 0.67 -14.59 -17.91
C GLU A 34 0.13 -13.58 -16.87
N ALA A 35 0.68 -13.57 -15.65
CA ALA A 35 0.35 -12.59 -14.61
C ALA A 35 0.70 -11.17 -15.02
N VAL A 36 1.90 -10.98 -15.58
CA VAL A 36 2.34 -9.70 -16.11
C VAL A 36 1.36 -9.23 -17.18
N LEU A 37 1.02 -10.09 -18.14
CA LEU A 37 0.04 -9.76 -19.18
C LEU A 37 -1.32 -9.38 -18.60
N ARG A 38 -1.84 -10.11 -17.61
CA ARG A 38 -3.11 -9.78 -16.93
C ARG A 38 -3.09 -8.43 -16.23
N SER A 39 -1.96 -8.05 -15.66
CA SER A 39 -1.83 -6.79 -14.93
C SER A 39 -1.78 -5.54 -15.83
N LEU A 40 -1.38 -5.70 -17.09
CA LEU A 40 -1.16 -4.60 -18.01
C LEU A 40 -2.47 -3.85 -18.33
N PRO A 41 -2.40 -2.52 -18.55
CA PRO A 41 -3.53 -1.76 -19.08
C PRO A 41 -4.05 -2.34 -20.41
N PRO A 42 -5.34 -2.14 -20.76
CA PRO A 42 -5.93 -2.71 -21.97
C PRO A 42 -5.14 -2.41 -23.26
N LEU A 43 -4.63 -1.17 -23.39
CA LEU A 43 -3.84 -0.77 -24.56
C LEU A 43 -2.47 -1.44 -24.59
N ALA A 44 -1.82 -1.60 -23.44
CA ALA A 44 -0.55 -2.33 -23.33
C ALA A 44 -0.72 -3.82 -23.66
N LYS A 45 -1.83 -4.44 -23.23
CA LYS A 45 -2.19 -5.82 -23.61
C LYS A 45 -2.33 -5.97 -25.12
N LYS A 46 -3.03 -5.03 -25.79
CA LYS A 46 -3.16 -5.01 -27.25
C LYS A 46 -1.79 -5.00 -27.93
N TYR A 47 -0.89 -4.10 -27.51
CA TYR A 47 0.46 -4.02 -28.09
C TYR A 47 1.29 -5.28 -27.85
N ALA A 48 1.25 -5.83 -26.63
CA ALA A 48 1.95 -7.06 -26.30
C ALA A 48 1.45 -8.24 -27.16
N LEU A 49 0.14 -8.34 -27.40
CA LEU A 49 -0.41 -9.40 -28.25
C LEU A 49 -0.06 -9.21 -29.73
N GLN A 50 -0.09 -7.97 -30.25
CA GLN A 50 0.29 -7.67 -31.63
C GLN A 50 1.78 -7.96 -31.90
N MET A 51 2.66 -7.63 -30.96
CA MET A 51 4.10 -7.86 -31.07
C MET A 51 4.51 -9.33 -30.84
N LEU A 52 3.59 -10.18 -30.37
CA LEU A 52 3.95 -11.53 -29.92
C LEU A 52 4.58 -12.38 -31.04
N PHE A 53 4.14 -12.22 -32.28
CA PHE A 53 4.65 -12.96 -33.45
C PHE A 53 5.58 -12.13 -34.33
N ILE A 54 5.87 -10.88 -33.97
CA ILE A 54 6.79 -10.01 -34.70
C ILE A 54 8.20 -10.22 -34.15
N GLU A 55 9.13 -10.60 -35.02
CA GLU A 55 10.54 -10.86 -34.63
C GLU A 55 11.44 -9.64 -34.87
N SER A 56 11.01 -8.71 -35.71
CA SER A 56 11.74 -7.47 -36.01
C SER A 56 11.40 -6.33 -35.05
N PRO A 57 12.33 -5.39 -34.78
CA PRO A 57 12.04 -4.16 -34.06
C PRO A 57 10.97 -3.33 -34.79
N VAL A 58 10.03 -2.75 -34.05
CA VAL A 58 8.99 -1.85 -34.58
C VAL A 58 9.25 -0.43 -34.09
N ILE A 59 9.16 0.54 -35.00
CA ILE A 59 9.47 1.95 -34.73
C ILE A 59 8.39 2.56 -33.82
N ALA A 60 8.79 3.39 -32.86
CA ALA A 60 7.86 4.03 -31.91
C ALA A 60 6.72 4.80 -32.60
N LYS A 61 7.03 5.52 -33.69
CA LYS A 61 6.04 6.25 -34.51
C LYS A 61 4.89 5.36 -35.01
N SER A 62 5.16 4.10 -35.36
CA SER A 62 4.13 3.17 -35.80
C SER A 62 3.13 2.83 -34.69
N PHE A 63 3.56 2.80 -33.43
CA PHE A 63 2.64 2.59 -32.31
C PHE A 63 1.77 3.84 -32.03
N GLU A 64 2.27 5.03 -32.32
CA GLU A 64 1.49 6.28 -32.21
C GLU A 64 0.37 6.32 -33.26
N GLU A 65 0.64 5.83 -34.47
CA GLU A 65 -0.36 5.70 -35.56
C GLU A 65 -1.49 4.71 -35.23
N TRP A 66 -1.29 3.77 -34.30
CA TRP A 66 -2.30 2.79 -33.90
C TRP A 66 -3.36 3.34 -32.93
N VAL A 67 -3.26 4.61 -32.56
CA VAL A 67 -4.11 5.26 -31.57
C VAL A 67 -4.71 6.54 -32.13
N LEU A 68 -5.98 6.78 -31.81
CA LEU A 68 -6.65 8.04 -32.14
C LEU A 68 -6.07 9.20 -31.32
N PRO A 69 -6.17 10.46 -31.78
CA PRO A 69 -5.60 11.63 -31.09
C PRO A 69 -5.97 11.72 -29.60
N ASP A 70 -7.22 11.40 -29.25
CA ASP A 70 -7.74 11.44 -27.87
C ASP A 70 -7.12 10.36 -26.94
N GLY A 71 -6.47 9.34 -27.51
CA GLY A 71 -5.88 8.23 -26.78
C GLY A 71 -4.39 8.38 -26.45
N PHE A 72 -3.74 9.47 -26.85
CA PHE A 72 -2.28 9.61 -26.74
C PHE A 72 -1.78 9.58 -25.29
N SER A 73 -2.55 10.13 -24.35
CA SER A 73 -2.24 10.04 -22.91
C SER A 73 -2.19 8.59 -22.41
N LYS A 74 -3.15 7.75 -22.85
CA LYS A 74 -3.21 6.32 -22.53
C LYS A 74 -2.09 5.54 -23.23
N HIS A 75 -1.73 5.93 -24.47
CA HIS A 75 -0.58 5.38 -25.19
C HIS A 75 0.70 5.56 -24.38
N ARG A 76 0.98 6.79 -23.91
CA ARG A 76 2.21 7.08 -23.15
C ARG A 76 2.31 6.22 -21.89
N VAL A 77 1.22 6.12 -21.12
CA VAL A 77 1.15 5.26 -19.92
C VAL A 77 1.34 3.78 -20.26
N ALA A 78 0.77 3.31 -21.37
CA ALA A 78 0.89 1.92 -21.80
C ALA A 78 2.34 1.56 -22.19
N ILE A 79 3.01 2.40 -22.97
CA ILE A 79 4.41 2.19 -23.37
C ILE A 79 5.35 2.29 -22.17
N GLU A 80 5.18 3.30 -21.33
CA GLU A 80 5.95 3.45 -20.09
C GLU A 80 5.83 2.18 -19.23
N ARG A 81 4.61 1.64 -19.11
CA ARG A 81 4.38 0.43 -18.33
C ARG A 81 5.04 -0.82 -18.94
N LEU A 82 5.01 -0.97 -20.26
CA LEU A 82 5.65 -2.08 -20.97
C LEU A 82 7.17 -2.05 -20.84
N LEU A 83 7.76 -0.84 -20.85
CA LEU A 83 9.20 -0.64 -20.64
C LEU A 83 9.61 -0.88 -19.18
N GLN A 84 8.83 -0.37 -18.22
CA GLN A 84 9.07 -0.57 -16.78
C GLN A 84 9.11 -2.06 -16.41
N LEU A 85 8.17 -2.85 -16.94
CA LEU A 85 8.15 -4.30 -16.71
C LEU A 85 9.14 -5.06 -17.61
N ARG A 86 9.89 -4.39 -18.50
CA ARG A 86 10.77 -5.03 -19.50
C ARG A 86 10.05 -6.08 -20.35
N VAL A 87 8.76 -5.85 -20.63
CA VAL A 87 8.03 -6.62 -21.65
C VAL A 87 8.52 -6.17 -23.03
N PHE A 88 8.70 -4.85 -23.19
CA PHE A 88 9.40 -4.25 -24.33
C PHE A 88 10.80 -3.82 -23.92
N LEU A 89 11.72 -3.93 -24.86
CA LEU A 89 13.09 -3.45 -24.79
C LEU A 89 13.26 -2.34 -25.83
N GLU A 90 13.81 -1.21 -25.39
CA GLU A 90 14.11 -0.08 -26.27
C GLU A 90 15.44 -0.32 -26.98
N THR A 91 15.41 -0.30 -28.30
CA THR A 91 16.57 -0.39 -29.18
C THR A 91 16.69 0.90 -29.98
N ASN A 92 17.82 1.59 -29.82
CA ASN A 92 18.13 2.80 -30.58
C ASN A 92 18.95 2.41 -31.81
N ASP A 93 18.41 2.67 -32.99
CA ASP A 93 19.15 2.47 -34.23
C ASP A 93 20.20 3.59 -34.42
N ARG A 94 21.17 3.39 -35.32
CA ARG A 94 22.23 4.35 -35.69
C ARG A 94 21.68 5.72 -36.11
N LYS A 95 20.40 5.79 -36.53
CA LYS A 95 19.67 7.00 -36.90
C LYS A 95 19.01 7.74 -35.72
N LYS A 96 19.21 7.31 -34.47
CA LYS A 96 18.53 7.81 -33.25
C LYS A 96 17.00 7.64 -33.26
N GLU A 97 16.47 6.74 -34.08
CA GLU A 97 15.06 6.38 -33.97
C GLU A 97 14.89 5.31 -32.91
N THR A 98 13.93 5.54 -32.00
CA THR A 98 13.54 4.61 -30.95
C THR A 98 12.69 3.51 -31.55
N SER A 99 13.10 2.27 -31.31
CA SER A 99 12.35 1.08 -31.73
C SER A 99 12.13 0.17 -30.54
N TYR A 100 11.03 -0.57 -30.57
CA TYR A 100 10.65 -1.50 -29.52
C TYR A 100 10.75 -2.94 -30.02
N THR A 101 11.41 -3.77 -29.22
CA THR A 101 11.46 -5.22 -29.38
C THR A 101 10.81 -5.89 -28.18
N MET A 102 10.17 -7.05 -28.37
CA MET A 102 9.66 -7.81 -27.24
C MET A 102 10.80 -8.55 -26.53
N ASN A 103 10.73 -8.68 -25.21
CA ASN A 103 11.67 -9.50 -24.46
C ASN A 103 11.59 -10.97 -24.95
N PRO A 104 12.71 -11.59 -25.38
CA PRO A 104 12.68 -12.90 -26.01
C PRO A 104 12.19 -14.01 -25.08
N LYS A 105 12.49 -13.93 -23.77
CA LYS A 105 12.00 -14.92 -22.79
C LYS A 105 10.48 -14.83 -22.65
N PHE A 106 9.98 -13.60 -22.48
CA PHE A 106 8.54 -13.33 -22.40
C PHE A 106 7.82 -13.77 -23.66
N GLN A 107 8.35 -13.42 -24.84
CA GLN A 107 7.78 -13.76 -26.13
C GLN A 107 7.70 -15.28 -26.34
N SER A 108 8.79 -16.01 -26.07
CA SER A 108 8.84 -17.46 -26.22
C SER A 108 7.85 -18.18 -25.30
N ASN A 109 7.80 -17.78 -24.02
CA ASN A 109 6.90 -18.39 -23.05
C ASN A 109 5.43 -18.06 -23.32
N MET A 110 5.10 -16.85 -23.74
CA MET A 110 3.74 -16.50 -24.15
C MET A 110 3.30 -17.22 -25.42
N ARG A 111 4.20 -17.42 -26.41
CA ARG A 111 3.91 -18.26 -27.59
C ARG A 111 3.64 -19.71 -27.19
N LYS A 112 4.45 -20.29 -26.30
CA LYS A 112 4.23 -21.65 -25.76
C LYS A 112 2.88 -21.75 -25.04
N TYR A 113 2.57 -20.76 -24.20
CA TYR A 113 1.32 -20.70 -23.45
C TYR A 113 0.09 -20.75 -24.38
N LEU A 114 0.10 -20.00 -25.50
CA LEU A 114 -1.02 -20.00 -26.44
C LEU A 114 -1.24 -21.35 -27.13
N VAL A 115 -0.18 -22.14 -27.32
CA VAL A 115 -0.25 -23.42 -28.04
C VAL A 115 -0.53 -24.59 -27.09
N GLN A 116 0.10 -24.60 -25.92
CA GLN A 116 0.08 -25.73 -24.97
C GLN A 116 -0.91 -25.53 -23.81
N GLY A 117 -1.42 -24.30 -23.63
CA GLY A 117 -2.17 -23.91 -22.45
C GLY A 117 -1.27 -23.70 -21.23
N GLY A 118 -1.82 -23.11 -20.17
CA GLY A 118 -1.15 -22.98 -18.88
C GLY A 118 -1.28 -24.25 -18.05
N THR A 119 -0.24 -25.07 -17.97
CA THR A 119 -0.18 -26.23 -17.07
C THR A 119 0.54 -25.87 -15.78
N LEU A 120 -0.21 -25.53 -14.72
CA LEU A 120 0.39 -25.19 -13.43
C LEU A 120 1.44 -26.23 -13.01
N PRO A 121 2.54 -25.83 -12.35
CA PRO A 121 3.52 -26.78 -11.84
C PRO A 121 2.90 -27.79 -10.86
N ARG A 122 1.75 -27.44 -10.27
CA ARG A 122 1.03 -28.22 -9.26
C ARG A 122 -0.39 -28.51 -9.72
N GLU A 123 -0.70 -29.80 -9.77
CA GLU A 123 -2.06 -30.25 -10.01
C GLU A 123 -2.86 -30.30 -8.70
N PRO A 124 -4.17 -29.98 -8.76
CA PRO A 124 -5.04 -30.16 -7.62
C PRO A 124 -5.13 -31.64 -7.24
N MET A 125 -5.29 -31.90 -5.95
CA MET A 125 -5.47 -33.27 -5.47
C MET A 125 -6.79 -33.85 -5.94
N SER A 126 -6.76 -35.13 -6.32
CA SER A 126 -7.97 -35.88 -6.67
C SER A 126 -8.98 -35.87 -5.52
N LEU A 127 -10.26 -35.62 -5.84
CA LEU A 127 -11.39 -35.53 -4.90
C LEU A 127 -11.51 -36.75 -3.95
N GLY A 128 -11.01 -37.92 -4.36
CA GLY A 128 -11.02 -39.14 -3.54
C GLY A 128 -10.04 -39.16 -2.36
N VAL A 129 -9.05 -38.27 -2.33
CA VAL A 129 -8.02 -38.19 -1.26
C VAL A 129 -8.37 -37.13 -0.21
N THR A 130 -9.17 -36.12 -0.59
CA THR A 130 -9.53 -34.98 0.25
C THR A 130 -10.72 -35.29 1.15
N VAL A 131 -10.55 -35.11 2.47
CA VAL A 131 -11.67 -35.00 3.41
C VAL A 131 -12.54 -33.82 2.99
N ARG A 132 -13.88 -33.94 3.15
CA ARG A 132 -14.93 -32.94 2.87
C ARG A 132 -14.37 -31.52 2.68
N LEU A 133 -14.23 -31.12 1.41
CA LEU A 133 -13.72 -29.80 1.05
C LEU A 133 -14.72 -28.72 1.52
N PRO A 134 -14.24 -27.56 2.01
CA PRO A 134 -15.10 -26.44 2.34
C PRO A 134 -15.84 -25.92 1.10
N THR A 135 -17.04 -25.39 1.28
CA THR A 135 -17.71 -24.67 0.19
C THR A 135 -17.00 -23.34 -0.10
N LEU A 136 -17.26 -22.75 -1.26
CA LEU A 136 -16.71 -21.42 -1.59
C LEU A 136 -17.16 -20.36 -0.57
N GLU A 137 -18.41 -20.42 -0.11
CA GLU A 137 -18.97 -19.54 0.92
C GLU A 137 -18.21 -19.70 2.26
N ASP A 138 -17.90 -20.94 2.66
CA ASP A 138 -17.09 -21.20 3.86
C ASP A 138 -15.67 -20.62 3.74
N LEU A 139 -15.07 -20.67 2.55
CA LEU A 139 -13.74 -20.11 2.28
C LEU A 139 -13.75 -18.59 2.32
N GLU A 140 -14.78 -17.96 1.76
CA GLU A 140 -14.96 -16.51 1.82
C GLU A 140 -15.18 -16.04 3.26
N ALA A 141 -16.05 -16.71 4.02
CA ALA A 141 -16.27 -16.41 5.42
C ALA A 141 -14.99 -16.60 6.26
N TYR A 142 -14.22 -17.65 5.98
CA TYR A 142 -12.93 -17.88 6.62
C TYR A 142 -11.93 -16.75 6.30
N ALA A 143 -11.75 -16.39 5.03
CA ALA A 143 -10.83 -15.35 4.61
C ALA A 143 -11.19 -14.00 5.23
N HIS A 144 -12.47 -13.62 5.22
CA HIS A 144 -12.93 -12.39 5.86
C HIS A 144 -12.66 -12.39 7.36
N LYS A 145 -12.96 -13.49 8.06
CA LYS A 145 -12.74 -13.58 9.50
C LYS A 145 -11.26 -13.48 9.88
N GLN A 146 -10.37 -14.17 9.16
CA GLN A 146 -8.93 -14.09 9.41
C GLN A 146 -8.39 -12.68 9.14
N TRP A 147 -8.83 -12.05 8.04
CA TRP A 147 -8.45 -10.68 7.71
C TRP A 147 -8.91 -9.68 8.78
N GLU A 148 -10.16 -9.80 9.25
CA GLU A 148 -10.67 -8.96 10.34
C GLU A 148 -9.90 -9.17 11.64
N CYS A 149 -9.54 -10.42 11.99
CA CYS A 149 -8.72 -10.72 13.15
C CYS A 149 -7.33 -10.06 13.06
N PHE A 150 -6.71 -10.10 11.88
CA PHE A 150 -5.45 -9.41 11.62
C PHE A 150 -5.57 -7.89 11.79
N LEU A 151 -6.60 -7.26 11.20
CA LEU A 151 -6.81 -5.81 11.33
C LEU A 151 -7.13 -5.39 12.76
N LEU A 152 -7.92 -6.19 13.49
CA LEU A 152 -8.19 -5.96 14.91
C LEU A 152 -6.90 -6.01 15.76
N GLN A 153 -5.93 -6.84 15.38
CA GLN A 153 -4.64 -6.88 16.05
C GLN A 153 -3.82 -5.60 15.87
N LEU A 154 -3.97 -4.91 14.73
CA LEU A 154 -3.33 -3.61 14.50
C LEU A 154 -3.93 -2.51 15.38
N ILE A 155 -5.24 -2.59 15.67
CA ILE A 155 -5.96 -1.55 16.43
C ILE A 155 -5.89 -1.81 17.95
N ASN A 156 -6.05 -3.06 18.36
CA ASN A 156 -6.17 -3.45 19.76
C ASN A 156 -5.46 -4.78 20.04
N SER A 157 -4.14 -4.68 20.28
CA SER A 157 -3.27 -5.83 20.54
C SER A 157 -3.68 -6.67 21.77
N ALA A 158 -4.30 -6.05 22.78
CA ALA A 158 -4.70 -6.71 24.02
C ALA A 158 -5.90 -7.66 23.85
N GLN A 159 -6.83 -7.36 22.93
CA GLN A 159 -7.94 -8.26 22.60
C GLN A 159 -7.57 -9.32 21.56
N ALA A 160 -6.66 -9.00 20.63
CA ALA A 160 -6.28 -9.89 19.54
C ALA A 160 -5.44 -11.10 19.98
N GLN A 161 -4.62 -10.97 21.03
CA GLN A 161 -3.83 -12.08 21.58
C GLN A 161 -4.68 -13.29 22.03
N ARG A 162 -5.98 -13.10 22.30
CA ARG A 162 -6.89 -14.19 22.71
C ARG A 162 -7.50 -14.96 21.54
N LEU A 163 -7.43 -14.42 20.32
CA LEU A 163 -8.22 -14.91 19.18
C LEU A 163 -7.41 -15.72 18.16
N THR A 164 -6.07 -15.62 18.17
CA THR A 164 -5.24 -16.12 17.06
C THR A 164 -3.82 -16.51 17.49
N ASN A 165 -3.33 -17.63 16.99
CA ASN A 165 -1.95 -18.13 17.17
C ASN A 165 -0.98 -17.57 16.11
N PHE A 166 -1.06 -16.28 15.81
CA PHE A 166 -0.14 -15.67 14.86
C PHE A 166 1.31 -15.78 15.34
N SER A 167 2.23 -16.10 14.43
CA SER A 167 3.66 -16.09 14.75
C SER A 167 4.13 -14.67 15.13
N SER A 168 4.68 -14.53 16.35
CA SER A 168 5.13 -13.23 16.91
C SER A 168 6.15 -12.50 16.03
N SER A 169 6.93 -13.25 15.24
CA SER A 169 7.95 -12.71 14.34
C SER A 169 7.36 -12.16 13.03
N MET A 170 6.21 -12.69 12.61
CA MET A 170 5.55 -12.33 11.35
C MET A 170 4.63 -11.12 11.50
N ILE A 171 3.91 -11.07 12.61
CA ILE A 171 3.15 -9.89 13.02
C ILE A 171 4.05 -8.65 13.04
N ARG A 172 5.29 -8.77 13.54
CA ARG A 172 6.25 -7.66 13.56
C ARG A 172 6.64 -7.19 12.15
N VAL A 173 6.70 -8.10 11.18
CA VAL A 173 6.95 -7.73 9.78
C VAL A 173 5.75 -6.96 9.22
N PHE A 174 4.54 -7.48 9.43
CA PHE A 174 3.32 -6.85 8.93
C PHE A 174 2.96 -5.54 9.66
N GLN A 175 3.40 -5.38 10.90
CA GLN A 175 3.23 -4.15 11.70
C GLN A 175 4.29 -3.09 11.42
N ARG A 176 5.34 -3.42 10.66
CA ARG A 176 6.45 -2.49 10.39
C ARG A 176 5.92 -1.28 9.63
N GLY A 177 6.19 -0.09 10.17
CA GLY A 177 5.69 1.18 9.62
C GLY A 177 4.21 1.47 9.88
N LEU A 178 3.41 0.47 10.30
CA LEU A 178 1.99 0.64 10.65
C LEU A 178 1.78 0.91 12.15
N LEU A 179 2.66 0.37 13.01
CA LEU A 179 2.64 0.62 14.45
C LEU A 179 3.91 1.33 14.89
N SER A 180 3.75 2.34 15.75
CA SER A 180 4.83 2.94 16.52
C SER A 180 4.92 2.22 17.87
N SER A 181 6.12 1.75 18.19
CA SER A 181 6.45 1.32 19.55
C SER A 181 7.38 2.37 20.13
N ARG A 182 6.88 3.16 21.08
CA ARG A 182 7.74 3.91 21.99
C ARG A 182 8.13 2.95 23.11
N GLU A 183 9.37 2.99 23.57
CA GLU A 183 9.82 2.16 24.69
C GLU A 183 8.87 2.38 25.88
N ASN A 184 8.35 1.29 26.47
CA ASN A 184 7.39 1.26 27.57
C ASN A 184 5.90 1.60 27.31
N GLU A 185 5.47 1.86 26.06
CA GLU A 185 4.04 2.04 25.74
C GLU A 185 3.47 0.89 24.89
N ALA A 186 2.15 0.66 25.02
CA ALA A 186 1.44 -0.21 24.11
C ALA A 186 1.61 0.28 22.66
N PRO A 187 1.77 -0.61 21.67
CA PRO A 187 1.98 -0.21 20.29
C PRO A 187 0.79 0.63 19.82
N ARG A 188 1.08 1.82 19.28
CA ARG A 188 0.07 2.76 18.77
C ARG A 188 0.11 2.80 17.25
N LEU A 189 -1.05 2.92 16.61
CA LEU A 189 -1.16 3.08 15.17
C LEU A 189 -0.42 4.34 14.71
N THR A 190 0.34 4.24 13.63
CA THR A 190 0.95 5.41 12.98
C THR A 190 -0.03 6.07 12.02
N GLU A 191 0.28 7.27 11.53
CA GLU A 191 -0.45 7.91 10.41
C GLU A 191 -0.59 6.96 9.21
N ASN A 192 0.51 6.27 8.87
CA ASN A 192 0.55 5.24 7.83
C ASN A 192 -0.32 4.02 8.17
N GLY A 193 -0.34 3.61 9.45
CA GLY A 193 -1.21 2.56 9.97
C GLY A 193 -2.69 2.89 9.80
N PHE A 194 -3.08 4.14 10.08
CA PHE A 194 -4.44 4.58 9.86
C PHE A 194 -4.77 4.62 8.38
N GLN A 195 -3.91 5.22 7.54
CA GLN A 195 -4.09 5.24 6.10
C GLN A 195 -4.24 3.82 5.52
N PHE A 196 -3.48 2.85 6.03
CA PHE A 196 -3.61 1.45 5.67
C PHE A 196 -5.00 0.88 6.01
N LEU A 197 -5.57 1.17 7.18
CA LEU A 197 -6.93 0.75 7.53
C LEU A 197 -8.00 1.33 6.59
N LEU A 198 -7.74 2.49 5.98
CA LEU A 198 -8.64 3.14 5.03
C LEU A 198 -8.59 2.53 3.62
N MET A 199 -7.53 1.82 3.29
CA MET A 199 -7.36 1.22 1.97
C MET A 199 -8.38 0.11 1.72
N ASP A 200 -8.69 -0.15 0.45
CA ASP A 200 -9.43 -1.36 0.08
C ASP A 200 -8.62 -2.62 0.42
N THR A 201 -9.31 -3.75 0.56
CA THR A 201 -8.67 -5.02 0.97
C THR A 201 -7.57 -5.47 0.01
N ASN A 202 -7.66 -5.17 -1.28
CA ASN A 202 -6.60 -5.54 -2.22
C ASN A 202 -5.38 -4.67 -2.00
N ALA A 203 -5.55 -3.35 -1.88
CA ALA A 203 -4.45 -2.43 -1.56
C ALA A 203 -3.78 -2.77 -0.22
N GLN A 204 -4.55 -3.12 0.81
CA GLN A 204 -4.02 -3.62 2.08
C GLN A 204 -3.18 -4.89 1.89
N LEU A 205 -3.72 -5.88 1.15
CA LEU A 205 -3.01 -7.12 0.85
C LEU A 205 -1.69 -6.86 0.12
N TRP A 206 -1.69 -5.98 -0.87
CA TRP A 206 -0.48 -5.63 -1.61
C TRP A 206 0.59 -4.96 -0.77
N TYR A 207 0.17 -4.05 0.13
CA TYR A 207 1.09 -3.43 1.07
C TYR A 207 1.77 -4.50 1.95
N ILE A 208 0.97 -5.42 2.50
CA ILE A 208 1.48 -6.52 3.35
C ILE A 208 2.44 -7.43 2.59
N ILE A 209 2.07 -7.85 1.38
CA ILE A 209 2.90 -8.74 0.56
C ILE A 209 4.22 -8.06 0.16
N ARG A 210 4.19 -6.76 -0.15
CA ARG A 210 5.39 -5.99 -0.45
C ARG A 210 6.35 -5.94 0.74
N GLU A 211 5.84 -5.64 1.93
CA GLU A 211 6.66 -5.63 3.16
C GLU A 211 7.18 -7.04 3.48
N TYR A 212 6.39 -8.08 3.21
CA TYR A 212 6.79 -9.47 3.37
C TYR A 212 8.01 -9.84 2.51
N ILE A 213 7.96 -9.50 1.22
CA ILE A 213 9.06 -9.77 0.27
C ILE A 213 10.27 -8.89 0.60
N THR A 214 10.07 -7.62 0.94
CA THR A 214 11.20 -6.72 1.28
C THR A 214 11.94 -7.22 2.52
N THR A 215 11.22 -7.76 3.50
CA THR A 215 11.81 -8.31 4.72
C THR A 215 12.36 -9.74 4.52
N SER A 216 12.14 -10.36 3.37
CA SER A 216 12.70 -11.70 3.09
C SER A 216 14.19 -11.66 2.80
N GLU A 217 14.70 -10.56 2.24
CA GLU A 217 16.13 -10.36 1.99
C GLU A 217 16.93 -10.41 3.31
N ASP A 218 16.41 -9.77 4.37
CA ASP A 218 16.99 -9.81 5.73
C ASP A 218 17.06 -11.24 6.30
N ARG A 219 16.23 -12.15 5.79
CA ARG A 219 16.16 -13.56 6.21
C ARG A 219 16.96 -14.50 5.29
N GLY A 220 17.68 -13.96 4.29
CA GLY A 220 18.44 -14.73 3.31
C GLY A 220 17.56 -15.48 2.29
N ILE A 221 16.30 -15.08 2.12
CA ILE A 221 15.40 -15.66 1.12
C ILE A 221 15.38 -14.74 -0.11
N GLU A 222 15.72 -15.31 -1.27
CA GLU A 222 15.67 -14.60 -2.55
C GLU A 222 14.24 -14.13 -2.88
N PRO A 223 14.02 -12.81 -3.08
CA PRO A 223 12.70 -12.25 -3.40
C PRO A 223 12.07 -12.85 -4.65
N THR A 224 12.90 -13.21 -5.63
CA THR A 224 12.46 -13.76 -6.91
C THR A 224 11.68 -15.07 -6.73
N ASP A 225 12.10 -15.89 -5.77
CA ASP A 225 11.49 -17.20 -5.54
C ASP A 225 10.14 -17.05 -4.80
N LEU A 226 10.04 -16.08 -3.88
CA LEU A 226 8.78 -15.71 -3.23
C LEU A 226 7.78 -15.08 -4.21
N ILE A 227 8.23 -14.15 -5.06
CA ILE A 227 7.39 -13.52 -6.08
C ILE A 227 6.85 -14.58 -7.05
N SER A 228 7.71 -15.48 -7.50
CA SER A 228 7.31 -16.58 -8.37
C SER A 228 6.23 -17.44 -7.72
N PHE A 229 6.41 -17.77 -6.44
CA PHE A 229 5.45 -18.57 -5.69
C PHE A 229 4.11 -17.85 -5.44
N LEU A 230 4.13 -16.56 -5.10
CA LEU A 230 2.93 -15.76 -4.89
C LEU A 230 2.11 -15.59 -6.18
N LEU A 231 2.79 -15.38 -7.31
CA LEU A 231 2.15 -15.32 -8.62
C LEU A 231 1.59 -16.69 -9.03
N GLU A 232 2.31 -17.77 -8.77
CA GLU A 232 1.81 -19.13 -8.99
C GLU A 232 0.54 -19.39 -8.16
N LEU A 233 0.52 -19.01 -6.88
CA LEU A 233 -0.63 -19.15 -5.98
C LEU A 233 -1.88 -18.44 -6.52
N SER A 234 -1.70 -17.30 -7.20
CA SER A 234 -2.81 -16.54 -7.78
C SER A 234 -3.55 -17.26 -8.91
N PHE A 235 -2.91 -18.27 -9.53
CA PHE A 235 -3.49 -19.07 -10.62
C PHE A 235 -4.09 -20.39 -10.16
N HIS A 236 -3.89 -20.78 -8.91
CA HIS A 236 -4.53 -21.98 -8.37
C HIS A 236 -6.05 -21.82 -8.34
N SER A 237 -6.77 -22.89 -8.65
CA SER A 237 -8.23 -22.89 -8.66
C SER A 237 -8.79 -22.68 -7.26
N LEU A 238 -9.80 -21.81 -7.16
CA LEU A 238 -10.49 -21.56 -5.90
C LEU A 238 -11.24 -22.83 -5.45
N GLY A 239 -11.08 -23.19 -4.17
CA GLY A 239 -11.76 -24.35 -3.59
C GLY A 239 -11.10 -25.71 -3.83
N GLU A 240 -10.05 -25.77 -4.65
CA GLU A 240 -9.25 -26.99 -4.83
C GLU A 240 -8.14 -27.11 -3.79
N ALA A 241 -7.76 -28.34 -3.46
CA ALA A 241 -6.75 -28.61 -2.44
C ALA A 241 -5.42 -29.02 -3.07
N TYR A 242 -4.33 -28.49 -2.54
CA TYR A 242 -2.98 -28.69 -3.05
C TYR A 242 -2.05 -29.23 -1.97
N ASN A 243 -1.21 -30.20 -2.33
CA ASN A 243 -0.40 -30.93 -1.36
C ASN A 243 0.80 -30.10 -0.87
N MET A 244 0.97 -30.00 0.45
CA MET A 244 2.10 -29.27 1.04
C MET A 244 3.45 -29.96 0.84
N ASN A 245 3.50 -31.28 0.60
CA ASN A 245 4.75 -32.02 0.39
C ASN A 245 5.45 -31.63 -0.92
N SER A 246 4.74 -30.99 -1.85
CA SER A 246 5.29 -30.45 -3.10
C SER A 246 6.02 -29.11 -2.93
N LEU A 247 5.98 -28.55 -1.73
CA LEU A 247 6.52 -27.22 -1.43
C LEU A 247 7.94 -27.34 -0.86
N THR A 248 8.80 -26.39 -1.22
CA THR A 248 10.09 -26.22 -0.54
C THR A 248 9.88 -25.74 0.91
N GLU A 249 10.89 -25.84 1.77
CA GLU A 249 10.79 -25.36 3.15
C GLU A 249 10.41 -23.86 3.23
N VAL A 250 10.94 -23.05 2.32
CA VAL A 250 10.61 -21.63 2.18
C VAL A 250 9.15 -21.43 1.81
N GLN A 251 8.65 -22.18 0.83
CA GLN A 251 7.25 -22.12 0.39
C GLN A 251 6.29 -22.62 1.48
N CYS A 252 6.66 -23.67 2.21
CA CYS A 252 5.91 -24.17 3.37
C CYS A 252 5.76 -23.10 4.45
N LYS A 253 6.83 -22.36 4.73
CA LYS A 253 6.79 -21.24 5.68
C LYS A 253 5.88 -20.11 5.16
N ALA A 254 6.06 -19.72 3.90
CA ALA A 254 5.22 -18.69 3.28
C ALA A 254 3.73 -19.06 3.28
N ILE A 255 3.38 -20.32 3.01
CA ILE A 255 1.98 -20.79 3.06
C ILE A 255 1.39 -20.72 4.46
N LYS A 256 2.17 -21.04 5.50
CA LYS A 256 1.71 -20.88 6.90
C LYS A 256 1.48 -19.41 7.22
N ASP A 257 2.40 -18.55 6.82
CA ASP A 257 2.29 -17.09 7.00
C ASP A 257 1.08 -16.50 6.25
N LEU A 258 0.80 -16.98 5.03
CA LEU A 258 -0.34 -16.58 4.22
C LEU A 258 -1.66 -17.15 4.75
N ALA A 259 -1.62 -18.30 5.44
CA ALA A 259 -2.78 -18.90 6.06
C ALA A 259 -3.28 -18.08 7.27
N ASP A 260 -2.34 -17.55 8.04
CA ASP A 260 -2.60 -16.62 9.12
C ASP A 260 -3.38 -15.38 8.62
N LEU A 261 -3.05 -14.89 7.42
CA LEU A 261 -3.78 -13.79 6.77
C LEU A 261 -5.10 -14.22 6.11
N GLY A 262 -5.42 -15.51 6.04
CA GLY A 262 -6.60 -16.02 5.33
C GLY A 262 -6.48 -16.04 3.81
N VAL A 263 -5.28 -15.84 3.24
CA VAL A 263 -5.02 -15.96 1.79
C VAL A 263 -5.15 -17.42 1.34
N VAL A 264 -4.81 -18.35 2.22
CA VAL A 264 -5.02 -19.80 2.03
C VAL A 264 -5.63 -20.40 3.29
N LYS A 265 -6.39 -21.48 3.15
CA LYS A 265 -6.86 -22.28 4.29
C LYS A 265 -6.05 -23.56 4.38
N LEU A 266 -5.44 -23.80 5.54
CA LEU A 266 -4.76 -25.06 5.81
C LEU A 266 -5.75 -26.10 6.31
N GLN A 267 -5.60 -27.33 5.82
CA GLN A 267 -6.37 -28.47 6.30
C GLN A 267 -5.43 -29.67 6.43
N GLN A 268 -5.53 -30.33 7.58
CA GLN A 268 -4.72 -31.49 7.90
C GLN A 268 -5.56 -32.75 7.74
N GLY A 269 -5.04 -33.70 6.97
CA GLY A 269 -5.52 -35.08 6.94
C GLY A 269 -4.81 -35.96 7.97
N ARG A 270 -5.03 -37.27 7.87
CA ARG A 270 -4.43 -38.25 8.78
C ARG A 270 -2.92 -38.43 8.59
N LYS A 271 -2.40 -38.18 7.39
CA LYS A 271 -0.98 -38.37 7.02
C LYS A 271 -0.39 -37.20 6.23
N GLU A 272 -1.24 -36.38 5.61
CA GLU A 272 -0.82 -35.32 4.69
C GLU A 272 -1.53 -34.02 5.04
N SER A 273 -0.88 -32.89 4.79
CA SER A 273 -1.44 -31.56 4.95
C SER A 273 -1.59 -30.90 3.59
N TRP A 274 -2.67 -30.15 3.40
CA TRP A 274 -2.93 -29.43 2.17
C TRP A 274 -3.38 -27.99 2.44
N PHE A 275 -3.23 -27.16 1.41
CA PHE A 275 -3.70 -25.79 1.41
C PHE A 275 -4.77 -25.60 0.33
N ILE A 276 -5.73 -24.71 0.61
CA ILE A 276 -6.84 -24.36 -0.28
C ILE A 276 -6.80 -22.85 -0.50
N PRO A 277 -6.57 -22.35 -1.73
CA PRO A 277 -6.56 -20.92 -2.01
C PRO A 277 -7.93 -20.28 -1.76
N THR A 278 -7.93 -19.09 -1.16
CA THR A 278 -9.15 -18.27 -1.00
C THR A 278 -9.21 -17.21 -2.10
N LYS A 279 -10.31 -16.44 -2.16
CA LYS A 279 -10.45 -15.35 -3.13
C LYS A 279 -9.32 -14.32 -3.03
N LEU A 280 -8.77 -14.09 -1.83
CA LEU A 280 -7.62 -13.20 -1.61
C LEU A 280 -6.38 -13.62 -2.40
N ALA A 281 -6.14 -14.92 -2.56
CA ALA A 281 -5.02 -15.43 -3.36
C ALA A 281 -5.15 -15.04 -4.84
N SER A 282 -6.36 -15.16 -5.42
CA SER A 282 -6.60 -14.76 -6.81
C SER A 282 -6.40 -13.26 -7.05
N ASN A 283 -6.64 -12.43 -6.02
CA ASN A 283 -6.43 -11.00 -6.11
C ASN A 283 -4.94 -10.63 -6.22
N LEU A 284 -4.02 -11.57 -5.96
CA LEU A 284 -2.56 -11.38 -6.08
C LEU A 284 -2.02 -11.28 -7.53
N SER A 285 -2.86 -11.39 -8.56
CA SER A 285 -2.44 -11.13 -9.95
C SER A 285 -3.41 -10.25 -10.74
N ILE A 286 -4.50 -9.81 -10.11
CA ILE A 286 -5.54 -9.00 -10.75
C ILE A 286 -5.17 -7.52 -10.61
N SER A 287 -5.23 -6.79 -11.73
CA SER A 287 -4.99 -5.34 -11.74
C SER A 287 -6.13 -4.60 -11.04
N LEU A 288 -5.80 -3.53 -10.30
CA LEU A 288 -6.74 -2.63 -9.59
C LEU A 288 -7.87 -2.06 -10.47
N SER A 289 -7.80 -2.22 -11.80
CA SER A 289 -8.84 -1.77 -12.72
C SER A 289 -10.15 -2.55 -12.61
N ASP A 290 -10.14 -3.78 -12.09
CA ASP A 290 -11.34 -4.65 -12.00
C ASP A 290 -11.99 -4.68 -10.60
N SER A 291 -11.37 -4.05 -9.60
CA SER A 291 -11.88 -4.00 -8.22
C SER A 291 -12.87 -2.85 -7.99
N SER A 292 -13.80 -2.65 -8.92
CA SER A 292 -14.90 -1.69 -8.77
C SER A 292 -16.08 -2.24 -7.96
N SER A 293 -15.91 -3.35 -7.24
CA SER A 293 -16.83 -3.72 -6.17
C SER A 293 -16.52 -2.86 -4.94
N ARG A 294 -16.84 -1.55 -5.00
CA ARG A 294 -16.84 -0.71 -3.80
C ARG A 294 -17.71 -1.42 -2.78
N ARG A 295 -17.13 -1.78 -1.64
CA ARG A 295 -17.92 -2.27 -0.50
C ARG A 295 -19.00 -1.23 -0.23
N GLN A 296 -20.24 -1.68 -0.06
CA GLN A 296 -21.32 -0.76 0.33
C GLN A 296 -20.88 -0.10 1.63
N GLY A 297 -20.81 1.23 1.62
CA GLY A 297 -20.51 1.96 2.84
C GLY A 297 -21.61 1.73 3.88
N PHE A 298 -21.27 1.93 5.13
CA PHE A 298 -22.11 1.60 6.27
C PHE A 298 -22.32 2.78 7.22
N VAL A 299 -21.66 3.91 6.99
CA VAL A 299 -21.65 5.06 7.90
C VAL A 299 -22.58 6.17 7.41
N VAL A 300 -23.34 6.74 8.33
CA VAL A 300 -24.17 7.94 8.15
C VAL A 300 -23.71 8.98 9.16
N VAL A 301 -23.42 10.20 8.70
CA VAL A 301 -23.03 11.31 9.57
C VAL A 301 -24.07 12.43 9.47
N GLU A 302 -24.54 12.90 10.61
CA GLU A 302 -25.52 13.98 10.72
C GLU A 302 -24.86 15.33 11.07
N THR A 303 -25.61 16.43 10.89
CA THR A 303 -25.14 17.80 11.18
C THR A 303 -24.88 18.06 12.67
N ASN A 304 -25.40 17.21 13.56
CA ASN A 304 -25.22 17.29 15.01
C ASN A 304 -23.98 16.51 15.51
N PHE A 305 -23.06 16.13 14.62
CA PHE A 305 -21.85 15.34 14.91
C PHE A 305 -22.13 13.90 15.35
N ARG A 306 -23.36 13.39 15.22
CA ARG A 306 -23.68 11.98 15.44
C ARG A 306 -23.40 11.16 14.19
N MET A 307 -22.91 9.95 14.45
CA MET A 307 -22.57 8.95 13.47
C MET A 307 -23.38 7.68 13.73
N TYR A 308 -23.92 7.12 12.66
CA TYR A 308 -24.69 5.88 12.68
C TYR A 308 -24.04 4.90 11.71
N ALA A 309 -23.47 3.83 12.24
CA ALA A 309 -22.78 2.82 11.46
C ALA A 309 -23.57 1.50 11.46
N TYR A 310 -24.10 1.12 10.30
CA TYR A 310 -24.88 -0.09 10.08
C TYR A 310 -23.96 -1.28 9.85
N SER A 311 -23.40 -1.81 10.93
CA SER A 311 -22.45 -2.91 10.88
C SER A 311 -22.56 -3.79 12.11
N THR A 312 -22.41 -5.10 11.89
CA THR A 312 -22.25 -6.12 12.94
C THR A 312 -20.76 -6.39 13.24
N SER A 313 -19.86 -5.94 12.37
CA SER A 313 -18.41 -6.18 12.50
C SER A 313 -17.83 -5.40 13.68
N LYS A 314 -17.11 -6.14 14.54
CA LYS A 314 -16.36 -5.58 15.66
C LYS A 314 -15.21 -4.68 15.19
N LEU A 315 -14.63 -4.99 14.03
CA LEU A 315 -13.58 -4.17 13.42
C LEU A 315 -14.08 -2.75 13.16
N HIS A 316 -15.25 -2.61 12.53
CA HIS A 316 -15.83 -1.30 12.26
C HIS A 316 -16.07 -0.50 13.55
N SER A 317 -16.53 -1.14 14.63
CA SER A 317 -16.67 -0.48 15.94
C SER A 317 -15.33 0.05 16.47
N GLU A 318 -14.27 -0.74 16.37
CA GLU A 318 -12.95 -0.34 16.87
C GLU A 318 -12.29 0.73 16.00
N ILE A 319 -12.50 0.70 14.67
CA ILE A 319 -12.06 1.76 13.76
C ILE A 319 -12.75 3.09 14.12
N LEU A 320 -14.07 3.09 14.32
CA LEU A 320 -14.80 4.31 14.68
C LEU A 320 -14.33 4.87 16.03
N ARG A 321 -13.98 3.99 16.98
CA ARG A 321 -13.46 4.37 18.30
C ARG A 321 -12.14 5.16 18.23
N LEU A 322 -11.38 5.05 17.13
CA LEU A 322 -10.12 5.78 16.96
C LEU A 322 -10.31 7.30 16.88
N PHE A 323 -11.47 7.77 16.40
CA PHE A 323 -11.72 9.20 16.18
C PHE A 323 -13.10 9.67 16.66
N SER A 324 -13.86 8.80 17.31
CA SER A 324 -15.19 9.11 17.85
C SER A 324 -15.44 8.41 19.18
N ARG A 325 -16.40 8.94 19.94
CA ARG A 325 -16.89 8.32 21.15
C ARG A 325 -18.07 7.41 20.82
N ILE A 326 -17.92 6.11 21.02
CA ILE A 326 -19.05 5.17 20.93
C ILE A 326 -20.01 5.44 22.09
N GLU A 327 -21.26 5.78 21.80
CA GLU A 327 -22.29 6.03 22.81
C GLU A 327 -22.96 4.72 23.24
N TYR A 328 -23.41 3.93 22.26
CA TYR A 328 -23.99 2.61 22.48
C TYR A 328 -23.91 1.75 21.21
N GLN A 329 -23.93 0.43 21.42
CA GLN A 329 -23.85 -0.57 20.36
C GLN A 329 -25.08 -1.48 20.44
N LEU A 330 -25.83 -1.51 19.34
CA LEU A 330 -26.95 -2.42 19.10
C LEU A 330 -26.49 -3.56 18.17
N PRO A 331 -27.28 -4.64 18.00
CA PRO A 331 -26.85 -5.81 17.21
C PRO A 331 -26.41 -5.50 15.78
N ASN A 332 -27.02 -4.51 15.12
CA ASN A 332 -26.76 -4.13 13.72
C ASN A 332 -26.50 -2.62 13.53
N LEU A 333 -26.34 -1.87 14.62
CA LEU A 333 -26.15 -0.42 14.59
C LEU A 333 -25.19 0.01 15.68
N ILE A 334 -24.15 0.75 15.29
CA ILE A 334 -23.21 1.40 16.19
C ILE A 334 -23.53 2.90 16.16
N VAL A 335 -23.81 3.48 17.33
CA VAL A 335 -24.04 4.92 17.47
C VAL A 335 -22.84 5.55 18.15
N ALA A 336 -22.29 6.57 17.52
CA ALA A 336 -21.11 7.27 17.98
C ALA A 336 -21.25 8.78 17.78
N ALA A 337 -20.49 9.56 18.54
CA ALA A 337 -20.44 11.01 18.43
C ALA A 337 -19.01 11.48 18.20
N ILE A 338 -18.83 12.40 17.25
CA ILE A 338 -17.56 13.09 17.03
C ILE A 338 -17.49 14.24 18.03
N THR A 339 -16.55 14.16 18.98
CA THR A 339 -16.31 15.21 19.98
C THR A 339 -14.90 15.78 19.83
N LYS A 340 -14.70 17.01 20.34
CA LYS A 340 -13.38 17.67 20.34
C LYS A 340 -12.33 16.78 21.00
N GLU A 341 -12.66 16.16 22.13
CA GLU A 341 -11.76 15.28 22.89
C GLU A 341 -11.39 14.04 22.07
N SER A 342 -12.36 13.38 21.45
CA SER A 342 -12.12 12.17 20.65
C SER A 342 -11.19 12.43 19.46
N LEU A 343 -11.34 13.60 18.81
CA LEU A 343 -10.47 13.99 17.71
C LEU A 343 -9.10 14.43 18.17
N TYR A 344 -8.97 15.09 19.32
CA TYR A 344 -7.67 15.45 19.87
C TYR A 344 -6.85 14.19 20.18
N THR A 345 -7.49 13.16 20.74
CA THR A 345 -6.87 11.84 20.91
C THR A 345 -6.48 11.20 19.56
N ALA A 346 -7.32 11.33 18.53
CA ALA A 346 -7.01 10.84 17.19
C ALA A 346 -5.79 11.55 16.58
N PHE A 347 -5.76 12.89 16.66
CA PHE A 347 -4.65 13.72 16.19
C PHE A 347 -3.36 13.39 16.96
N GLU A 348 -3.43 13.15 18.27
CA GLU A 348 -2.29 12.69 19.08
C GLU A 348 -1.70 11.37 18.61
N ASN A 349 -2.55 10.48 18.11
CA ASN A 349 -2.15 9.22 17.50
C ASN A 349 -1.73 9.38 16.02
N GLY A 350 -1.63 10.61 15.51
CA GLY A 350 -1.16 10.90 14.15
C GLY A 350 -2.19 10.68 13.05
N ILE A 351 -3.47 10.57 13.39
CA ILE A 351 -4.56 10.51 12.41
C ILE A 351 -4.88 11.95 11.97
N THR A 352 -4.91 12.26 10.68
CA THR A 352 -5.19 13.64 10.21
C THR A 352 -6.67 13.89 9.94
N ALA A 353 -7.08 15.17 9.92
CA ALA A 353 -8.47 15.54 9.60
C ALA A 353 -8.91 15.00 8.23
N ASP A 354 -8.05 15.14 7.22
CA ASP A 354 -8.33 14.69 5.86
C ASP A 354 -8.49 13.17 5.75
N GLN A 355 -7.74 12.41 6.54
CA GLN A 355 -7.90 10.96 6.63
C GLN A 355 -9.25 10.57 7.22
N ILE A 356 -9.68 11.23 8.29
CA ILE A 356 -11.00 10.99 8.91
C ILE A 356 -12.13 11.34 7.92
N ILE A 357 -12.03 12.50 7.27
CA ILE A 357 -13.04 12.93 6.28
C ILE A 357 -13.08 11.95 5.09
N SER A 358 -11.91 11.54 4.58
CA SER A 358 -11.81 10.56 3.50
C SER A 358 -12.43 9.21 3.90
N PHE A 359 -12.20 8.75 5.13
CA PHE A 359 -12.83 7.53 5.65
C PHE A 359 -14.36 7.62 5.62
N LEU A 360 -14.91 8.72 6.16
CA LEU A 360 -16.35 8.95 6.24
C LEU A 360 -16.99 9.03 4.85
N GLN A 361 -16.31 9.65 3.89
CA GLN A 361 -16.77 9.74 2.49
C GLN A 361 -16.71 8.37 1.77
N GLN A 362 -15.62 7.63 1.93
CA GLN A 362 -15.44 6.32 1.27
C GLN A 362 -16.36 5.24 1.83
N ASN A 363 -16.71 5.32 3.12
CA ASN A 363 -17.56 4.36 3.82
C ASN A 363 -18.99 4.88 4.04
N ALA A 364 -19.40 5.91 3.31
CA ALA A 364 -20.75 6.48 3.42
C ALA A 364 -21.81 5.49 2.94
N HIS A 365 -22.92 5.40 3.68
CA HIS A 365 -24.03 4.53 3.35
C HIS A 365 -24.63 4.88 1.98
N PRO A 366 -25.00 3.90 1.11
CA PRO A 366 -25.46 4.15 -0.27
C PRO A 366 -26.55 5.22 -0.40
N ARG A 367 -27.47 5.30 0.58
CA ARG A 367 -28.53 6.32 0.63
C ARG A 367 -28.03 7.76 0.76
N ILE A 368 -26.79 7.97 1.18
CA ILE A 368 -26.18 9.28 1.43
C ILE A 368 -25.05 9.56 0.44
N VAL A 369 -24.47 8.53 -0.18
CA VAL A 369 -23.45 8.69 -1.23
C VAL A 369 -23.93 9.59 -2.38
N GLU A 370 -25.22 9.56 -2.71
CA GLU A 370 -25.82 10.41 -3.75
C GLU A 370 -26.01 11.87 -3.30
N ARG A 371 -25.95 12.15 -2.00
CA ARG A 371 -26.03 13.51 -1.46
C ARG A 371 -24.67 14.19 -1.65
N VAL A 372 -24.68 15.40 -2.20
CA VAL A 372 -23.49 16.26 -2.30
C VAL A 372 -23.68 17.46 -1.36
N PRO A 373 -22.77 17.67 -0.39
CA PRO A 373 -21.66 16.79 -0.01
C PRO A 373 -22.13 15.57 0.80
N THR A 374 -21.39 14.45 0.67
CA THR A 374 -21.71 13.18 1.33
C THR A 374 -21.60 13.25 2.85
N VAL A 375 -20.62 14.02 3.34
CA VAL A 375 -20.48 14.37 4.75
C VAL A 375 -20.88 15.84 4.89
N PRO A 376 -21.71 16.23 5.88
CA PRO A 376 -22.12 17.62 6.07
C PRO A 376 -20.93 18.58 6.21
N GLU A 377 -20.98 19.74 5.53
CA GLU A 377 -19.88 20.73 5.49
C GLU A 377 -19.50 21.23 6.88
N ASN A 378 -20.50 21.46 7.73
CA ASN A 378 -20.28 21.91 9.10
C ASN A 378 -19.46 20.89 9.90
N VAL A 379 -19.58 19.59 9.60
CA VAL A 379 -18.79 18.54 10.26
C VAL A 379 -17.38 18.53 9.70
N THR A 380 -17.21 18.58 8.37
CA THR A 380 -15.87 18.58 7.74
C THR A 380 -15.03 19.77 8.16
N ASP A 381 -15.63 20.97 8.18
CA ASP A 381 -14.95 22.21 8.54
C ASP A 381 -14.56 22.21 10.01
N GLN A 382 -15.43 21.71 10.88
CA GLN A 382 -15.16 21.63 12.31
C GLN A 382 -14.02 20.65 12.63
N ILE A 383 -13.94 19.51 11.94
CA ILE A 383 -12.82 18.56 12.10
C ILE A 383 -11.50 19.23 11.72
N ARG A 384 -11.46 19.94 10.58
CA ARG A 384 -10.25 20.67 10.11
C ARG A 384 -9.88 21.82 11.05
N LEU A 385 -10.87 22.53 11.57
CA LEU A 385 -10.66 23.62 12.54
C LEU A 385 -10.02 23.09 13.82
N TRP A 386 -10.48 21.94 14.32
CA TRP A 386 -9.93 21.31 15.52
C TRP A 386 -8.49 20.80 15.32
N GLU A 387 -8.12 20.31 14.14
CA GLU A 387 -6.72 20.00 13.82
C GLU A 387 -5.86 21.27 13.77
N THR A 388 -6.38 22.33 13.13
CA THR A 388 -5.70 23.62 13.04
C THR A 388 -5.50 24.25 14.43
N ASP A 389 -6.49 24.15 15.32
CA ASP A 389 -6.41 24.66 16.70
C ASP A 389 -5.30 23.97 17.51
N ARG A 390 -5.02 22.70 17.22
CA ARG A 390 -3.90 21.96 17.80
C ARG A 390 -2.55 22.40 17.24
N ASN A 391 -2.47 22.61 15.93
CA ASN A 391 -1.23 22.95 15.22
C ASN A 391 -0.93 24.46 15.19
N ARG A 392 -1.48 25.24 16.13
CA ARG A 392 -1.29 26.71 16.19
C ARG A 392 0.12 27.15 16.55
N VAL A 393 0.87 26.29 17.25
CA VAL A 393 2.21 26.61 17.76
C VAL A 393 3.21 25.66 17.11
N GLU A 394 4.13 26.23 16.34
CA GLU A 394 5.27 25.50 15.78
C GLU A 394 6.51 25.77 16.65
N MET A 395 7.21 24.70 17.04
CA MET A 395 8.43 24.79 17.84
C MET A 395 9.63 24.54 16.93
N ILE A 396 10.38 25.59 16.62
CA ILE A 396 11.57 25.52 15.78
C ILE A 396 12.81 25.68 16.67
N PRO A 397 13.71 24.68 16.77
CA PRO A 397 14.98 24.84 17.45
C PRO A 397 15.80 25.97 16.81
N SER A 398 16.18 26.97 17.61
CA SER A 398 16.81 28.19 17.12
C SER A 398 17.82 28.76 18.10
N HIS A 399 18.79 29.51 17.59
CA HIS A 399 19.70 30.32 18.40
C HIS A 399 19.40 31.79 18.23
N ILE A 400 19.42 32.52 19.34
CA ILE A 400 19.35 33.97 19.37
C ILE A 400 20.76 34.56 19.35
N TYR A 401 20.97 35.55 18.51
CA TYR A 401 22.17 36.36 18.46
C TYR A 401 21.81 37.77 18.90
N GLU A 402 22.47 38.23 19.95
CA GLU A 402 22.31 39.55 20.55
C GLU A 402 23.70 40.20 20.71
N ASP A 403 23.73 41.48 21.11
CA ASP A 403 24.96 42.23 21.42
C ASP A 403 25.94 42.37 20.24
N PHE A 404 25.43 42.74 19.06
CA PHE A 404 26.28 43.05 17.92
C PHE A 404 27.10 44.33 18.18
N PRO A 405 28.40 44.35 17.79
CA PRO A 405 29.29 45.48 18.06
C PRO A 405 28.97 46.72 17.19
N SER A 406 28.36 46.54 16.02
CA SER A 406 27.93 47.62 15.14
C SER A 406 26.74 47.18 14.30
N LYS A 407 26.02 48.18 13.74
CA LYS A 407 24.89 47.93 12.83
C LYS A 407 25.32 47.22 11.54
N GLU A 408 26.52 47.51 11.04
CA GLU A 408 27.07 46.87 9.83
C GLU A 408 27.32 45.37 10.04
N VAL A 409 27.83 44.97 11.21
CA VAL A 409 28.05 43.54 11.54
C VAL A 409 26.71 42.81 11.71
N PHE A 410 25.70 43.50 12.28
CA PHE A 410 24.34 42.97 12.35
C PHE A 410 23.74 42.77 10.95
N GLU A 411 23.80 43.79 10.08
CA GLU A 411 23.27 43.74 8.72
C GLU A 411 23.97 42.63 7.91
N GLY A 412 25.29 42.53 7.97
CA GLY A 412 26.04 41.46 7.31
C GLY A 412 25.71 40.05 7.83
N ALA A 413 25.45 39.90 9.13
CA ALA A 413 25.03 38.63 9.71
C ALA A 413 23.58 38.25 9.32
N ALA A 414 22.68 39.23 9.24
CA ALA A 414 21.32 39.03 8.78
C ALA A 414 21.27 38.65 7.28
N ASP A 415 22.07 39.31 6.45
CA ASP A 415 22.19 39.01 5.03
C ASP A 415 22.74 37.61 4.79
N PHE A 416 23.81 37.24 5.50
CA PHE A 416 24.34 35.88 5.45
C PHE A 416 23.31 34.83 5.92
N ALA A 417 22.57 35.10 7.01
CA ALA A 417 21.50 34.21 7.47
C ALA A 417 20.36 34.08 6.45
N ARG A 418 20.08 35.14 5.67
CA ARG A 418 19.08 35.15 4.60
C ARG A 418 19.55 34.37 3.37
N GLU A 419 20.83 34.52 2.97
CA GLU A 419 21.43 33.76 1.87
C GLU A 419 21.47 32.25 2.13
N VAL A 420 21.79 31.86 3.37
CA VAL A 420 21.84 30.44 3.77
C VAL A 420 20.43 29.88 4.07
N GLY A 421 19.39 30.71 4.06
CA GLY A 421 18.00 30.30 4.31
C GLY A 421 17.71 29.95 5.77
N GLY A 422 18.50 30.49 6.70
CA GLY A 422 18.42 30.20 8.14
C GLY A 422 17.73 31.25 9.01
N LEU A 423 17.50 32.46 8.48
CA LEU A 423 16.88 33.56 9.23
C LEU A 423 15.42 33.23 9.59
N LEU A 424 15.10 33.24 10.88
CA LEU A 424 13.74 33.04 11.39
C LEU A 424 13.07 34.36 11.76
N TRP A 425 13.84 35.27 12.36
CA TRP A 425 13.33 36.56 12.83
C TRP A 425 14.48 37.55 12.98
N GLU A 426 14.21 38.84 12.76
CA GLU A 426 15.15 39.93 12.99
C GLU A 426 14.46 41.16 13.59
N ASP A 427 15.19 41.89 14.43
CA ASP A 427 14.81 43.20 14.97
C ASP A 427 15.99 44.16 14.82
N SER A 428 15.87 45.05 13.84
CA SER A 428 16.88 46.05 13.51
C SER A 428 17.05 47.12 14.58
N ASN A 429 16.04 47.36 15.44
CA ASN A 429 16.12 48.39 16.48
C ASN A 429 16.96 47.92 17.67
N LYS A 430 16.84 46.63 18.02
CA LYS A 430 17.59 46.01 19.12
C LYS A 430 18.84 45.27 18.65
N MET A 431 19.10 45.21 17.34
CA MET A 431 20.16 44.41 16.72
C MET A 431 20.09 42.96 17.21
N ARG A 432 18.95 42.30 16.97
CA ARG A 432 18.75 40.90 17.37
C ARG A 432 18.32 40.10 16.15
N LEU A 433 18.85 38.89 16.05
CA LEU A 433 18.40 37.95 15.02
C LEU A 433 18.28 36.55 15.60
N ILE A 434 17.33 35.79 15.08
CA ILE A 434 17.10 34.38 15.43
C ILE A 434 17.37 33.55 14.19
N VAL A 435 18.24 32.56 14.33
CA VAL A 435 18.61 31.64 13.24
C VAL A 435 18.23 30.21 13.63
N ARG A 436 17.85 29.41 12.63
CA ARG A 436 17.64 27.97 12.76
C ARG A 436 18.84 27.26 13.41
N GLY A 437 18.55 26.32 14.31
CA GLY A 437 19.55 25.55 15.06
C GLY A 437 20.61 24.88 14.20
N GLU A 438 20.18 24.31 13.07
CA GLU A 438 21.03 23.58 12.12
C GLU A 438 22.15 24.44 11.51
N LEU A 439 21.92 25.76 11.42
CA LEU A 439 22.82 26.70 10.76
C LEU A 439 23.67 27.51 11.76
N HIS A 440 23.57 27.18 13.05
CA HIS A 440 24.31 27.84 14.11
C HIS A 440 25.84 27.81 13.89
N GLN A 441 26.36 26.67 13.43
CA GLN A 441 27.80 26.51 13.22
C GLN A 441 28.31 27.40 12.07
N GLN A 442 27.56 27.47 10.97
CA GLN A 442 27.90 28.31 9.81
C GLN A 442 27.87 29.80 10.17
N MET A 443 26.84 30.21 10.92
CA MET A 443 26.75 31.58 11.47
C MET A 443 27.93 31.92 12.37
N ARG A 444 28.37 31.01 13.24
CA ARG A 444 29.54 31.23 14.10
C ARG A 444 30.83 31.37 13.30
N ASP A 445 30.99 30.59 12.24
CA ASP A 445 32.18 30.65 11.39
C ASP A 445 32.22 31.95 10.58
N PHE A 446 31.07 32.43 10.10
CA PHE A 446 30.95 33.74 9.47
C PHE A 446 31.31 34.88 10.43
N LEU A 447 30.71 34.89 11.63
CA LEU A 447 30.97 35.93 12.65
C LEU A 447 32.40 35.92 13.18
N ARG A 448 33.12 34.79 13.09
CA ARG A 448 34.54 34.69 13.42
C ARG A 448 35.45 35.24 12.33
N ARG A 449 35.03 35.20 11.06
CA ARG A 449 35.77 35.74 9.92
C ARG A 449 35.58 37.25 9.77
N SER A 450 34.49 37.78 10.31
CA SER A 450 34.15 39.22 10.32
C SER A 450 34.67 39.97 11.54
N LYS A 451 35.37 39.29 12.47
CA LYS A 451 36.22 39.90 13.50
C LYS A 451 37.61 40.12 12.93
#